data_AF-A0A851G784-F1
#
_entry.id   AF-A0A851G784-F1
#
_cell.length_a   1.000
_cell.length_b   1.000
_cell.length_c   1.000
_cell.angle_alpha   90.00
_cell.angle_beta   90.00
_cell.angle_gamma   90.00
#
_symmetry.space_group_name_H-M   'P 1'
#
loop_
_entity.id
_entity.type
_entity.pdbx_description
1 polymer ?
#
loop_
_entity_poly.entity_id
_entity_poly.type
_entity_poly.pdbx_seq_one_letter_code
_entity_poly.pdbx_strand_id
1 'polypeptide(L)' 'MSLRHNTGTKGSEEEVNRLCQLYPEIASWQPALITGAWNQWRAENPHLPAMPEKRDEAFPLYLVRLIRNRMEEMNAWR' A
#
# COMPACT_ATOMS: atom_id res chain seq x y z
N MET A 1 -34.74 0.30 11.54
CA MET A 1 -33.34 -0.15 11.48
C MET A 1 -33.04 -0.57 10.05
N SER A 2 -32.15 0.12 9.36
CA SER A 2 -31.66 -0.29 8.04
C SER A 2 -30.15 -0.19 8.07
N LEU A 3 -29.48 -1.32 8.32
CA LEU A 3 -28.03 -1.41 8.13
C LEU A 3 -27.78 -1.45 6.63
N ARG A 4 -27.39 -0.31 6.07
CA ARG A 4 -26.77 -0.26 4.76
C ARG A 4 -25.45 -1.03 4.85
N HIS A 5 -25.42 -2.23 4.29
CA HIS A 5 -24.18 -2.96 4.10
C HIS A 5 -23.30 -2.17 3.14
N ASN A 6 -22.24 -1.59 3.69
CA ASN A 6 -21.24 -0.81 2.97
C ASN A 6 -20.45 -1.78 2.07
N THR A 7 -20.84 -1.90 0.81
CA THR A 7 -20.21 -2.79 -0.19
C THR A 7 -18.85 -2.27 -0.69
N GLY A 8 -18.38 -1.13 -0.19
CA GLY A 8 -17.09 -0.54 -0.57
C GLY A 8 -15.87 -1.07 0.19
N THR A 9 -16.04 -1.80 1.28
CA THR A 9 -14.90 -2.16 2.17
C THR A 9 -14.25 -3.51 1.85
N LYS A 10 -14.98 -4.43 1.21
CA LYS A 10 -14.50 -5.82 1.00
C LYS A 10 -13.29 -5.91 0.06
N GLY A 11 -13.31 -5.19 -1.06
CA GLY A 11 -12.22 -5.22 -2.04
C GLY A 11 -10.90 -4.67 -1.49
N SER A 12 -10.97 -3.66 -0.62
CA SER A 12 -9.78 -3.07 0.02
C SER A 12 -9.17 -3.98 1.08
N GLU A 13 -9.98 -4.70 1.87
CA GLU A 13 -9.47 -5.67 2.85
C GLU A 13 -8.78 -6.87 2.20
N GLU A 14 -9.35 -7.40 1.10
CA GLU A 14 -8.74 -8.50 0.35
C GLU A 14 -7.38 -8.10 -0.27
N GLU A 15 -7.30 -6.87 -0.79
CA GLU A 15 -6.04 -6.32 -1.33
C GLU A 15 -4.98 -6.16 -0.25
N VAL A 16 -5.33 -5.56 0.90
CA VAL A 16 -4.41 -5.41 2.03
C VAL A 16 -3.92 -6.77 2.52
N ASN A 17 -4.82 -7.75 2.66
CA ASN A 17 -4.43 -9.10 3.08
C ASN A 17 -3.46 -9.75 2.09
N ARG A 18 -3.70 -9.60 0.78
CA ARG A 18 -2.80 -10.11 -0.26
C ARG A 18 -1.43 -9.44 -0.21
N LEU A 19 -1.40 -8.12 -0.02
CA LEU A 19 -0.17 -7.36 0.14
C LEU A 19 0.61 -7.83 1.38
N CYS A 20 -0.04 -8.01 2.53
CA CYS A 20 0.60 -8.52 3.75
C CYS A 20 1.18 -9.92 3.58
N GLN A 21 0.54 -10.78 2.77
CA GLN A 21 1.07 -12.12 2.47
C GLN A 21 2.31 -12.09 1.58
N LEU A 22 2.34 -11.21 0.59
CA LEU A 22 3.48 -11.05 -0.31
C LEU A 22 4.63 -10.24 0.31
N TYR A 23 4.29 -9.34 1.24
CA TYR A 23 5.20 -8.39 1.88
C TYR A 23 5.04 -8.45 3.41
N PRO A 24 5.56 -9.51 4.06
CA PRO A 24 5.44 -9.66 5.52
C PRO A 24 6.06 -8.50 6.31
N GLU A 25 7.03 -7.78 5.73
CA GLU A 25 7.67 -6.60 6.34
C GLU A 25 6.70 -5.43 6.59
N ILE A 26 5.59 -5.36 5.87
CA ILE A 26 4.55 -4.33 6.05
C ILE A 26 3.28 -4.87 6.73
N ALA A 27 3.26 -6.15 7.14
CA ALA A 27 2.06 -6.77 7.70
C ALA A 27 1.57 -6.10 9.00
N SER A 28 2.47 -5.40 9.73
CA SER A 28 2.13 -4.64 10.93
C SER A 28 1.74 -3.18 10.67
N TRP A 29 1.75 -2.72 9.42
CA TRP A 29 1.38 -1.35 9.08
C TRP A 29 -0.14 -1.15 9.14
N GLN A 30 -0.58 0.10 9.28
CA GLN A 30 -2.00 0.42 9.18
C GLN A 30 -2.51 0.17 7.74
N PRO A 31 -3.70 -0.41 7.55
CA PRO A 31 -4.24 -0.70 6.22
C PRO A 31 -4.23 0.50 5.26
N ALA A 32 -4.58 1.69 5.77
CA ALA A 32 -4.56 2.92 4.97
C ALA A 32 -3.16 3.27 4.42
N LEU A 33 -2.10 2.97 5.16
CA LEU A 33 -0.72 3.18 4.71
C LEU A 33 -0.33 2.17 3.64
N ILE A 34 -0.74 0.91 3.80
CA ILE A 34 -0.49 -0.17 2.83
C ILE A 34 -1.16 0.16 1.49
N THR A 35 -2.46 0.45 1.52
CA THR A 35 -3.22 0.84 0.32
C THR A 35 -2.65 2.11 -0.31
N GLY A 36 -2.30 3.12 0.50
CA GLY A 36 -1.71 4.36 -0.01
C GLY A 36 -0.38 4.14 -0.72
N ALA A 37 0.52 3.36 -0.12
CA ALA A 37 1.82 3.05 -0.70
C ALA A 37 1.71 2.22 -1.98
N TRP A 38 0.81 1.23 -2.00
CA TRP A 38 0.54 0.41 -3.19
C TRP A 38 -0.04 1.23 -4.33
N ASN A 39 -1.01 2.11 -4.06
CA ASN A 39 -1.59 2.99 -5.07
C ASN A 39 -0.55 3.96 -5.65
N GLN A 40 0.33 4.50 -4.81
CA GLN A 40 1.41 5.37 -5.30
C GLN A 40 2.40 4.59 -6.18
N TRP A 41 2.78 3.37 -5.77
CA TRP A 41 3.64 2.50 -6.57
C TRP A 41 3.02 2.16 -7.94
N ARG A 42 1.71 1.89 -7.97
CA ARG A 42 0.97 1.65 -9.21
C ARG A 42 0.86 2.89 -10.10
N ALA A 43 0.76 4.09 -9.51
CA ALA A 43 0.78 5.33 -10.29
C ALA A 43 2.13 5.54 -10.99
N GLU A 44 3.23 5.13 -10.36
CA GLU A 44 4.58 5.16 -10.96
C GLU A 44 4.82 3.99 -11.93
N ASN A 45 4.05 2.91 -11.81
CA ASN A 45 4.19 1.69 -12.61
C ASN A 45 2.81 1.27 -13.20
N PRO A 46 2.31 1.97 -14.23
CA PRO A 46 0.94 1.79 -14.72
C PRO A 46 0.67 0.41 -15.35
N HIS A 47 1.71 -0.38 -15.62
CA HIS A 47 1.61 -1.75 -16.11
C HIS A 47 1.30 -2.77 -15.00
N LEU A 48 1.38 -2.39 -13.72
CA LEU A 48 1.10 -3.29 -12.62
C LEU A 48 -0.41 -3.53 -12.45
N PRO A 49 -0.81 -4.78 -12.17
CA PRO A 49 -2.19 -5.11 -11.88
C PRO A 49 -2.67 -4.43 -10.59
N ALA A 50 -3.98 -4.30 -10.42
CA ALA A 50 -4.56 -3.80 -9.18
C ALA A 50 -4.25 -4.72 -8.00
N MET A 51 -4.48 -6.03 -8.18
CA MET A 51 -4.16 -7.05 -7.19
C MET A 51 -2.82 -7.70 -7.56
N PRO A 52 -1.80 -7.68 -6.69
CA PRO A 52 -0.55 -8.37 -6.97
C PRO A 52 -0.71 -9.88 -6.81
N GLU A 53 -0.37 -10.62 -7.87
CA GLU A 53 -0.40 -12.08 -7.84
C GLU A 53 0.88 -12.66 -7.23
N LYS A 54 2.02 -12.00 -7.47
CA LYS A 54 3.36 -12.40 -7.01
C LYS A 54 4.10 -11.21 -6.37
N ARG A 55 5.09 -11.54 -5.55
CA ARG A 55 5.99 -10.55 -4.94
C ARG A 55 6.86 -9.90 -6.03
N ASP A 56 6.93 -8.57 -6.00
CA ASP A 56 7.85 -7.78 -6.79
C ASP A 56 8.89 -7.17 -5.85
N GLU A 57 10.15 -7.59 -5.97
CA GLU A 57 11.24 -7.13 -5.09
C GLU A 57 11.58 -5.64 -5.27
N ALA A 58 11.10 -4.98 -6.34
CA ALA A 58 11.25 -3.55 -6.49
C ALA A 58 10.35 -2.76 -5.52
N PHE A 59 9.21 -3.31 -5.11
CA PHE A 59 8.26 -2.62 -4.22
C PHE A 59 8.84 -2.36 -2.82
N PRO A 60 9.46 -3.33 -2.11
CA PRO A 60 10.14 -3.05 -0.84
C PRO A 60 11.24 -1.99 -0.95
N LEU A 61 12.03 -2.00 -2.03
CA LEU A 61 13.05 -0.99 -2.27
C LEU A 61 12.44 0.40 -2.48
N TYR A 62 11.31 0.47 -3.17
CA TYR A 62 10.55 1.70 -3.31
C TYR A 62 10.01 2.21 -1.97
N LEU A 63 9.50 1.34 -1.09
CA LEU A 63 9.03 1.75 0.24
C LEU A 63 10.14 2.43 1.06
N VAL A 64 11.36 1.90 1.02
CA VAL A 64 12.52 2.51 1.70
C VAL A 64 12.80 3.91 1.15
N ARG A 65 12.77 4.08 -0.17
CA ARG A 65 12.95 5.39 -0.82
C ARG A 65 11.82 6.36 -0.44
N LEU A 66 10.57 5.90 -0.46
CA LEU A 66 9.41 6.69 -0.11
C LEU A 66 9.48 7.20 1.33
N ILE A 67 9.82 6.32 2.29
CA ILE A 67 9.99 6.70 3.70
C ILE A 67 11.11 7.73 3.85
N ARG A 68 12.26 7.47 3.22
CA ARG A 68 13.39 8.40 3.26
C ARG A 68 13.02 9.78 2.73
N ASN A 69 12.38 9.84 1.56
CA ASN A 69 11.97 11.11 0.96
C ASN A 69 11.03 11.88 1.89
N ARG A 70 10.03 11.20 2.47
CA ARG A 70 9.11 11.83 3.44
C ARG A 70 9.83 12.35 4.68
N MET A 71 10.82 11.62 5.19
CA MET A 71 11.63 12.08 6.31
C MET A 71 12.50 13.28 5.95
N GLU A 72 13.07 13.31 4.75
CA GLU A 72 13.85 14.45 4.24
C GLU A 72 12.97 15.68 4.05
N GLU A 73 11.79 15.53 3.42
CA GLU A 73 10.79 16.59 3.29
C GLU A 73 10.43 17.16 4.66
N MET A 74 10.03 16.32 5.61
CA MET A 74 9.63 16.75 6.95
C MET A 74 10.77 17.41 7.75
N ASN A 75 12.03 17.05 7.49
CA ASN A 75 13.21 17.72 8.05
C ASN A 75 13.55 19.04 7.37
N ALA A 76 13.15 19.23 6.11
CA ALA A 76 13.38 20.45 5.35
C ALA A 76 12.39 21.58 5.71
N TRP A 77 11.22 21.25 6.27
CA TRP A 77 10.25 22.22 6.83
C TRP A 77 10.64 22.73 8.23
N ARG A 78 11.92 23.09 8.43
CA ARG A 78 12.41 23.78 9.65
C ARG A 78 12.37 25.30 9.48
#